data_AF-A0ABD4Q568-F1
#
_entry.id   AF-A0ABD4Q568-F1
#
_cell.length_a   1.000
_cell.length_b   1.000
_cell.length_c   1.000
_cell.angle_alpha   90.00
_cell.angle_beta   90.00
_cell.angle_gamma   90.00
#
_symmetry.space_group_name_H-M   'P 1'
#
loop_
_entity.id
_entity.type
_entity.pdbx_description
1 polymer ?
#
loop_
_entity_poly.entity_id
_entity_poly.type
_entity_poly.pdbx_seq_one_letter_code
_entity_poly.pdbx_strand_id
1 'polypeptide(L)' 'MTTTTTPTRDEVMAELAELEDARIREVNERHGDDHAVNLTTLRAVAKRVKKNHPLALELWATGDSA' A
#
# COMPACT_ATOMS: atom_id res chain seq x y z
N MET A 1 -12.62 -8.68 22.12
CA MET A 1 -12.42 -7.21 22.14
C MET A 1 -11.59 -6.86 20.93
N THR A 2 -12.21 -6.51 19.81
CA THR A 2 -11.49 -6.11 18.59
C THR A 2 -11.05 -4.67 18.77
N THR A 3 -9.78 -4.45 19.11
CA THR A 3 -9.15 -3.13 19.10
C THR A 3 -9.06 -2.65 17.66
N THR A 4 -9.90 -1.70 17.28
CA THR A 4 -9.76 -0.97 16.02
C THR A 4 -8.59 0.01 16.19
N THR A 5 -7.36 -0.49 16.07
CA THR A 5 -6.15 0.33 16.08
C THR A 5 -6.13 1.16 14.80
N THR A 6 -5.98 2.47 14.93
CA THR A 6 -5.72 3.37 13.80
C THR A 6 -4.49 2.84 13.05
N PRO A 7 -4.58 2.55 11.74
CA PRO A 7 -3.46 2.01 10.99
C PRO A 7 -2.30 3.00 11.00
N THR A 8 -1.14 2.53 11.44
CA THR A 8 0.10 3.30 11.45
C THR A 8 0.83 3.16 10.12
N ARG A 9 1.72 4.12 9.78
CA ARG A 9 2.56 4.07 8.57
C ARG A 9 3.32 2.75 8.48
N ASP A 10 3.95 2.33 9.57
CA ASP A 10 4.84 1.15 9.58
C ASP A 10 4.07 -0.15 9.35
N GLU A 11 2.87 -0.27 9.91
CA GLU A 11 1.99 -1.43 9.65
C GLU A 11 1.55 -1.49 8.18
N VAL A 12 1.22 -0.35 7.58
CA VAL A 12 0.82 -0.29 6.16
C VAL A 12 2.01 -0.59 5.26
N MET A 13 3.20 -0.04 5.53
CA MET A 13 4.41 -0.33 4.77
C MET A 13 4.82 -1.80 4.87
N ALA A 14 4.73 -2.40 6.05
CA ALA A 14 5.03 -3.82 6.24
C ALA A 14 4.10 -4.72 5.42
N GLU A 15 2.81 -4.42 5.41
CA GLU A 15 1.85 -5.19 4.60
C GLU A 15 2.01 -4.94 3.09
N LEU A 16 2.37 -3.72 2.67
CA LEU A 16 2.68 -3.45 1.27
C LEU A 16 3.91 -4.25 0.82
N ALA A 17 4.97 -4.29 1.63
CA ALA A 17 6.17 -5.07 1.37
C ALA A 17 5.90 -6.58 1.27
N GLU A 18 4.97 -7.11 2.07
CA GLU A 18 4.54 -8.50 1.96
C GLU A 18 3.76 -8.81 0.66
N LEU A 19 3.19 -7.78 0.03
CA LEU A 19 2.41 -7.89 -1.20
C LEU A 19 3.23 -7.60 -2.47
N GLU A 20 4.48 -7.15 -2.34
CA GLU A 20 5.38 -6.88 -3.47
C GLU A 20 5.67 -8.17 -4.27
N ASP A 21 5.48 -8.12 -5.59
CA ASP A 21 5.82 -9.20 -6.51
C ASP A 21 6.43 -8.61 -7.79
N ALA A 22 7.68 -9.01 -8.10
CA ALA A 22 8.40 -8.55 -9.29
C ALA A 22 7.64 -8.79 -10.61
N ARG A 23 6.81 -9.84 -10.67
CA ARG A 23 5.96 -10.11 -11.86
C ARG A 23 4.83 -9.12 -11.97
N ILE A 24 4.27 -8.67 -10.84
CA ILE A 24 3.23 -7.64 -10.82
C ILE A 24 3.85 -6.30 -11.22
N ARG A 25 5.06 -6.00 -10.74
CA ARG A 25 5.83 -4.83 -11.18
C ARG A 25 6.00 -4.81 -12.70
N GLU A 26 6.47 -5.89 -13.30
CA GLU A 26 6.64 -5.97 -14.76
C GLU A 26 5.31 -5.74 -15.51
N VAL A 27 4.21 -6.30 -14.99
CA VAL A 27 2.89 -6.10 -15.59
C VAL A 27 2.42 -4.66 -15.42
N ASN A 28 2.56 -4.06 -14.24
CA ASN A 28 2.15 -2.68 -13.97
C ASN A 28 3.00 -1.69 -14.79
N GLU A 29 4.30 -1.93 -14.93
CA GLU A 29 5.22 -1.10 -15.71
C GLU A 29 4.81 -1.04 -17.18
N ARG A 30 4.34 -2.17 -17.75
CA ARG A 30 3.75 -2.22 -19.10
C ARG A 30 2.52 -1.32 -19.26
N HIS A 31 1.83 -1.00 -18.17
CA HIS A 31 0.68 -0.10 -18.13
C HIS A 31 1.06 1.34 -17.69
N GLY A 32 2.34 1.61 -17.45
CA GLY A 32 2.84 2.92 -17.00
C GLY A 32 2.72 3.17 -15.49
N ASP A 33 2.60 2.11 -14.70
CA ASP A 33 2.50 2.12 -13.25
C ASP A 33 3.73 1.42 -12.66
N ASP A 34 4.46 2.07 -11.76
CA ASP A 34 5.73 1.57 -11.20
C ASP A 34 5.57 0.77 -9.89
N HIS A 35 4.34 0.57 -9.41
CA HIS A 35 4.09 -0.20 -8.19
C HIS A 35 4.30 -1.70 -8.42
N ALA A 36 4.94 -2.38 -7.47
CA ALA A 36 5.12 -3.83 -7.45
C ALA A 36 3.95 -4.59 -6.79
N VAL A 37 2.90 -3.88 -6.36
CA VAL A 37 1.72 -4.47 -5.72
C VAL A 37 0.52 -4.61 -6.68
N ASN A 38 -0.29 -5.65 -6.47
CA ASN A 38 -1.50 -5.86 -7.27
C ASN A 38 -2.58 -4.85 -6.85
N LEU A 39 -3.13 -4.08 -7.79
CA LEU A 39 -4.16 -3.07 -7.51
C LEU A 39 -5.40 -3.64 -6.79
N THR A 40 -5.72 -4.92 -7.00
CA THR A 40 -6.84 -5.59 -6.32
C THR A 40 -6.54 -5.86 -4.85
N THR A 41 -5.31 -6.29 -4.52
CA THR A 41 -4.89 -6.51 -3.13
C THR A 41 -4.65 -5.19 -2.41
N LEU A 42 -4.02 -4.21 -3.09
CA LEU A 42 -3.89 -2.83 -2.62
C LEU A 42 -5.27 -2.24 -2.26
N ARG A 43 -6.31 -2.55 -3.03
CA ARG A 43 -7.68 -2.13 -2.72
C ARG A 43 -8.22 -2.72 -1.41
N ALA A 44 -7.77 -3.90 -0.99
CA ALA A 44 -8.15 -4.47 0.29
C ALA A 44 -7.52 -3.68 1.45
N VAL A 45 -6.23 -3.33 1.35
CA VAL A 45 -5.53 -2.46 2.30
C VAL A 45 -6.22 -1.10 2.39
N ALA A 46 -6.50 -0.46 1.25
CA ALA A 46 -7.20 0.82 1.18
C ALA A 46 -8.60 0.75 1.81
N LYS A 47 -9.33 -0.36 1.62
CA LYS A 47 -10.64 -0.57 2.25
C LYS A 47 -10.57 -0.65 3.76
N ARG A 48 -9.50 -1.22 4.33
CA ARG A 48 -9.27 -1.28 5.78
C ARG A 48 -8.85 0.08 6.33
N VAL A 49 -7.88 0.72 5.67
CA VAL A 49 -7.31 2.00 6.12
C VAL A 49 -8.30 3.17 6.00
N LYS A 50 -9.21 3.11 5.02
CA LYS A 50 -10.15 4.20 4.69
C LYS A 50 -9.42 5.50 4.36
N LYS A 51 -10.17 6.60 4.24
CA LYS A 51 -9.58 7.93 4.05
C LYS A 51 -8.90 8.36 5.35
N ASN A 52 -7.58 8.42 5.33
CA ASN A 52 -6.76 8.92 6.43
C ASN A 52 -5.71 9.88 5.87
N HIS A 53 -5.96 11.18 5.95
CA HIS A 53 -5.10 12.20 5.33
C HIS A 53 -3.72 12.34 5.99
N PRO A 54 -3.59 12.36 7.33
CA PRO A 54 -2.28 12.33 7.99
C PRO A 54 -1.43 11.15 7.54
N LEU A 55 -2.00 9.94 7.52
CA LEU A 55 -1.30 8.74 7.06
C LEU A 55 -0.92 8.82 5.58
N ALA A 56 -1.78 9.38 4.73
CA ALA A 56 -1.45 9.58 3.32
C ALA A 56 -0.25 10.51 3.12
N LEU A 57 -0.11 11.56 3.94
CA LEU A 57 1.06 12.44 3.91
C LEU A 57 2.34 11.72 4.35
N GLU A 58 2.25 10.90 5.40
CA GLU A 58 3.37 10.10 5.90
C GLU A 58 3.84 9.06 4.86
N LEU A 59 2.89 8.41 4.18
CA LEU A 59 3.19 7.47 3.09
C LEU A 59 3.74 8.18 1.85
N TRP A 60 3.19 9.34 1.48
CA TRP A 60 3.72 10.12 0.35
C TRP A 60 5.16 10.58 0.59
N ALA A 61 5.50 10.91 1.83
CA ALA A 61 6.84 11.36 2.19
C ALA A 61 7.92 10.28 2.05
N THR A 62 7.57 8.99 1.97
CA THR A 62 8.56 7.92 1.75
C THR A 62 9.08 7.90 0.32
N GLY A 63 8.29 8.38 -0.65
CA GLY A 63 8.61 8.31 -2.07
C GLY A 63 8.75 6.88 -2.60
N ASP A 64 8.24 5.91 -1.84
CA ASP A 64 8.30 4.49 -2.17
C ASP A 64 7.14 4.12 -3.10
N SER A 65 7.44 3.39 -4.16
CA SER A 65 6.40 2.82 -5.03
C SER A 65 5.96 1.42 -4.59
N ALA A 66 6.57 0.87 -3.52
CA ALA A 66 6.41 -0.53 -3.08
C ALA A 66 6.59 -1.49 -4.25
#